data_AF-A0A5J4V0R3-F1
#
_entry.id   AF-A0A5J4V0R3-F1
#
_cell.length_a   1.000
_cell.length_b   1.000
_cell.length_c   1.000
_cell.angle_alpha   90.00
_cell.angle_beta   90.00
_cell.angle_gamma   90.00
#
_symmetry.space_group_name_H-M   'P 1'
#
loop_
_entity.id
_entity.type
_entity.pdbx_description
1 polymer ?
#
loop_
_entity_poly.entity_id
_entity_poly.type
_entity_poly.pdbx_seq_one_letter_code
_entity_poly.pdbx_strand_id
1 'polypeptide(L)'
;MVDFGLSRKLQQGKEYQTYHGGTTFYLPPELLQVQTGISGRQPQQGKMQTKAVDIWAIGIMLYELLAQHHPFISNDVSADISEFEIVQRIVNGEPSELPSHYPDSLKKLIKAMLSKLFN
;
A
#
# COMPACT_ATOMS: atom_id res chain seq x y z
N MET A 1 -13.09 -8.40 -1.83
CA MET A 1 -13.36 -7.40 -0.77
C MET A 1 -14.19 -6.29 -1.40
N VAL A 2 -15.21 -5.79 -0.71
CA VAL A 2 -16.36 -5.10 -1.33
C VAL A 2 -15.96 -3.74 -1.91
N ASP A 3 -16.16 -3.58 -3.23
CA ASP A 3 -15.96 -2.36 -3.99
C ASP A 3 -17.29 -1.56 -4.05
N PHE A 4 -17.29 -0.34 -3.50
CA PHE A 4 -18.36 0.67 -3.67
C PHE A 4 -17.93 1.83 -4.57
N GLY A 5 -16.83 1.68 -5.31
CA GLY A 5 -16.21 2.71 -6.15
C GLY A 5 -17.09 3.23 -7.29
N LEU A 6 -18.19 2.53 -7.63
CA LEU A 6 -19.09 2.92 -8.71
C LEU A 6 -20.33 3.71 -8.24
N SER A 7 -20.59 3.85 -6.94
CA SER A 7 -21.84 4.48 -6.47
C SER A 7 -21.84 6.02 -6.42
N ARG A 8 -20.84 6.70 -7.00
CA ARG A 8 -20.74 8.17 -6.99
C ARG A 8 -20.91 8.86 -8.35
N LYS A 9 -21.53 8.21 -9.33
CA LYS A 9 -22.21 8.99 -10.39
C LYS A 9 -23.52 9.51 -9.81
N LEU A 10 -23.48 10.63 -9.09
CA LEU A 10 -24.59 11.58 -8.88
C LEU A 10 -24.12 12.62 -7.85
N GLN A 11 -23.40 13.64 -8.32
CA GLN A 11 -23.76 15.06 -8.14
C GLN A 11 -22.67 15.93 -8.77
N GLN A 12 -23.10 16.58 -9.84
CA GLN A 12 -22.35 17.54 -10.64
C GLN A 12 -22.06 18.78 -9.79
N GLY A 13 -20.80 19.23 -9.75
CA GLY A 13 -20.50 20.61 -9.38
C GLY A 13 -19.91 20.90 -7.99
N LYS A 14 -19.20 19.97 -7.35
CA LYS A 14 -18.24 20.35 -6.30
C LYS A 14 -16.91 19.68 -6.57
N GLU A 15 -15.88 20.50 -6.68
CA GLU A 15 -14.48 20.10 -6.81
C GLU A 15 -14.18 18.95 -5.86
N TYR A 16 -13.86 17.81 -6.46
CA TYR A 16 -13.39 16.64 -5.77
C TYR A 16 -12.01 16.99 -5.20
N GLN A 17 -11.99 17.51 -3.97
CA GLN A 17 -10.86 17.28 -3.08
C GLN A 17 -10.88 15.78 -2.78
N THR A 18 -10.44 15.00 -3.76
CA THR A 18 -10.26 13.59 -3.58
C THR A 18 -9.20 13.44 -2.51
N TYR A 19 -9.59 12.80 -1.42
CA TYR A 19 -8.70 12.32 -0.38
C TYR A 19 -7.82 11.22 -1.01
N HIS A 20 -6.84 11.64 -1.84
CA HIS A 20 -6.05 10.80 -2.73
C HIS A 20 -4.98 9.99 -1.98
N GLY A 21 -4.70 10.28 -0.72
CA GLY A 21 -3.64 9.59 0.04
C GLY A 21 -4.04 8.20 0.54
N GLY A 22 -5.30 7.99 0.95
CA GLY A 22 -5.72 6.78 1.66
C GLY A 22 -5.52 5.49 0.84
N THR A 23 -5.97 5.47 -0.42
CA THR A 23 -5.80 4.31 -1.31
C THR A 23 -4.35 4.13 -1.77
N THR A 24 -3.58 5.21 -1.85
CA THR A 24 -2.19 5.21 -2.34
C THR A 24 -1.27 4.41 -1.40
N PHE A 25 -1.55 4.36 -0.10
CA PHE A 25 -0.75 3.59 0.87
C PHE A 25 -0.87 2.07 0.74
N TYR A 26 -1.93 1.59 0.06
CA TYR A 26 -2.11 0.18 -0.23
C TYR A 26 -1.53 -0.23 -1.59
N LEU A 27 -0.98 0.71 -2.36
CA LEU A 27 -0.36 0.40 -3.64
C LEU A 27 1.03 -0.20 -3.45
N PRO A 28 1.40 -1.20 -4.27
CA PRO A 28 2.74 -1.75 -4.26
C PRO A 28 3.75 -0.78 -4.88
N PRO A 29 5.05 -0.94 -4.56
CA PRO A 29 6.10 0.00 -4.95
C PRO A 29 6.21 0.21 -6.47
N GLU A 30 5.95 -0.82 -7.28
CA GLU A 30 6.00 -0.74 -8.74
C GLU A 30 4.95 0.21 -9.34
N LEU A 31 3.78 0.36 -8.71
CA LEU A 31 2.75 1.30 -9.18
C LEU A 31 3.05 2.72 -8.71
N LEU A 32 3.57 2.86 -7.49
CA LEU A 32 3.97 4.17 -6.95
C LEU A 32 5.11 4.79 -7.74
N GLN A 33 6.10 4.01 -8.16
CA GLN A 33 7.22 4.48 -8.98
C GLN A 33 6.78 4.99 -10.37
N VAL A 34 5.74 4.38 -10.95
CA VAL A 34 5.15 4.82 -12.22
C VAL A 34 4.39 6.14 -12.04
N GLN A 35 3.61 6.27 -10.97
CA GLN A 35 2.81 7.47 -10.69
C GLN A 35 3.65 8.69 -10.32
N THR A 36 4.74 8.47 -9.57
CA THR A 36 5.63 9.55 -9.11
C THR A 36 6.67 9.98 -10.15
N GLY A 37 6.68 9.36 -11.34
CA GLY A 37 7.66 9.65 -12.39
C GLY A 37 9.09 9.23 -12.06
N ILE A 38 9.29 8.47 -10.97
CA ILE A 38 10.59 7.99 -10.50
C ILE A 38 11.15 6.91 -11.44
N SER A 39 10.29 6.25 -12.22
CA SER A 39 10.68 5.31 -13.27
C SER A 39 10.11 5.71 -14.62
N GLY A 40 10.97 6.00 -15.61
CA GLY A 40 10.59 6.27 -17.00
C GLY A 40 10.07 5.04 -17.78
N ARG A 41 9.58 4.01 -17.09
CA ARG A 41 9.09 2.77 -17.69
C ARG A 41 7.57 2.78 -17.74
N GLN A 42 7.01 2.67 -18.94
CA GLN A 42 5.58 2.51 -19.14
C GLN A 42 5.09 1.21 -18.47
N PRO A 43 3.92 1.22 -17.81
CA PRO A 43 3.37 0.02 -17.21
C PRO A 43 2.98 -0.96 -18.32
N GLN A 44 3.69 -2.09 -18.43
CA GLN A 44 3.18 -3.23 -19.17
C GLN A 44 2.07 -3.87 -18.32
N GLN A 45 0.83 -3.49 -18.60
CA GLN A 45 -0.35 -4.02 -17.92
C GLN A 45 -0.54 -5.50 -18.29
N GLY A 46 0.04 -6.40 -17.48
CA GLY A 46 -0.16 -7.83 -17.58
C GLY A 46 -1.02 -8.37 -16.43
N LYS A 47 -1.78 -9.45 -16.68
CA LYS A 47 -2.65 -10.11 -15.68
C LYS A 47 -1.92 -10.54 -14.40
N MET A 48 -0.61 -10.82 -14.48
CA MET A 48 0.22 -11.19 -13.33
C MET A 48 0.50 -9.99 -12.41
N GLN A 49 0.65 -8.79 -12.97
CA GLN A 49 0.83 -7.56 -12.18
C GLN A 49 -0.41 -7.28 -11.34
N THR A 50 -1.63 -7.44 -11.90
CA THR A 50 -2.88 -7.25 -11.14
C THR A 50 -2.97 -8.17 -9.93
N LYS A 51 -2.61 -9.45 -10.07
CA LYS A 51 -2.62 -10.40 -8.95
C LYS A 51 -1.61 -10.03 -7.86
N ALA A 52 -0.41 -9.62 -8.25
CA ALA A 52 0.61 -9.21 -7.30
C ALA A 52 0.21 -7.95 -6.53
N VAL A 53 -0.42 -6.98 -7.22
CA VAL A 53 -1.01 -5.78 -6.61
C VAL A 53 -2.06 -6.15 -5.56
N ASP A 54 -2.97 -7.08 -5.88
CA ASP A 54 -3.98 -7.55 -4.92
C ASP A 54 -3.35 -8.24 -3.71
N ILE A 55 -2.33 -9.10 -3.93
CA ILE A 55 -1.61 -9.80 -2.85
C ILE A 55 -0.93 -8.80 -1.92
N TRP A 56 -0.28 -7.77 -2.47
CA TRP A 56 0.34 -6.70 -1.70
C TRP A 56 -0.68 -5.97 -0.82
N ALA A 57 -1.80 -5.51 -1.42
CA ALA A 57 -2.84 -4.79 -0.70
C ALA A 57 -3.43 -5.64 0.43
N ILE A 58 -3.65 -6.94 0.20
CA ILE A 58 -4.07 -7.88 1.25
C ILE A 58 -3.00 -7.99 2.36
N GLY A 59 -1.72 -7.98 2.00
CA GLY A 59 -0.62 -8.02 2.97
C GLY A 59 -0.64 -6.83 3.91
N ILE A 60 -0.87 -5.62 3.38
CA ILE A 60 -1.02 -4.39 4.16
C ILE A 60 -2.21 -4.52 5.11
N MET A 61 -3.38 -4.92 4.60
CA MET A 61 -4.59 -5.05 5.41
C MET A 61 -4.48 -6.10 6.52
N LEU A 62 -3.86 -7.25 6.22
CA LEU A 62 -3.61 -8.28 7.21
C LEU A 62 -2.65 -7.77 8.30
N TYR A 63 -1.60 -7.03 7.92
CA TYR A 63 -0.71 -6.41 8.89
C TYR A 63 -1.46 -5.43 9.78
N GLU A 64 -2.21 -4.49 9.19
CA GLU A 64 -2.96 -3.48 9.94
C GLU A 64 -3.98 -4.09 10.90
N LEU A 65 -4.67 -5.16 10.49
CA LEU A 65 -5.60 -5.87 11.35
C LEU A 65 -4.92 -6.45 12.60
N LEU A 66 -3.68 -6.92 12.47
CA LEU A 66 -2.93 -7.56 13.55
C LEU A 66 -2.13 -6.58 14.41
N ALA A 67 -1.58 -5.54 13.80
CA ALA A 67 -0.68 -4.57 14.44
C ALA A 67 -1.40 -3.28 14.87
N GLN A 68 -2.59 -3.01 14.33
CA GLN A 68 -3.37 -1.78 14.53
C GLN A 68 -2.68 -0.50 14.00
N HIS A 69 -1.68 -0.66 13.13
CA HIS A 69 -1.03 0.42 12.41
C HIS A 69 -0.50 -0.07 11.05
N HIS A 70 -0.23 0.85 10.14
CA HIS A 70 0.30 0.55 8.81
C HIS A 70 1.76 0.04 8.91
N PRO A 71 2.19 -0.96 8.10
CA PRO A 71 3.53 -1.55 8.23
C PRO A 71 4.68 -0.57 7.94
N PHE A 72 4.43 0.47 7.15
CA PHE A 72 5.41 1.50 6.80
C PHE A 72 5.24 2.81 7.58
N ILE A 73 4.27 2.88 8.51
CA ILE A 73 4.06 4.04 9.38
C ILE A 73 4.37 3.57 10.81
N SER A 74 5.47 4.06 11.37
CA SER A 74 5.88 3.68 12.72
C SER A 74 4.99 4.35 13.75
N ASN A 75 4.68 3.65 14.85
CA ASN A 75 3.90 4.21 15.97
C ASN A 75 4.57 5.42 16.63
N ASP A 76 5.90 5.53 16.52
CA ASP A 76 6.69 6.59 17.14
C ASP A 76 6.74 7.88 16.31
N VAL A 77 6.22 7.86 15.08
CA VAL A 77 6.21 9.05 14.21
C VAL A 77 4.95 9.85 14.48
N SER A 78 5.13 11.12 14.86
CA SER A 78 4.05 12.10 15.08
C SER A 78 3.03 12.10 13.93
N ALA A 79 1.78 12.49 14.23
CA ALA A 79 0.62 12.52 13.33
C ALA A 79 0.79 13.29 11.99
N ASP A 80 1.94 13.91 11.75
CA ASP A 80 2.24 14.81 10.64
C ASP A 80 3.27 14.22 9.65
N ILE A 81 3.23 12.90 9.39
CA ILE A 81 4.03 12.31 8.32
C ILE A 81 3.46 12.69 6.94
N SER A 82 4.31 13.20 6.05
CA SER A 82 3.86 13.58 4.70
C SER A 82 3.56 12.36 3.82
N GLU A 83 2.63 12.51 2.87
CA GLU A 83 2.30 11.45 1.90
C GLU A 83 3.54 10.99 1.11
N PHE A 84 4.42 11.93 0.73
CA PHE A 84 5.67 11.63 0.04
C PHE A 84 6.61 10.75 0.87
N GLU A 85 6.73 11.02 2.17
CA GLU A 85 7.54 10.22 3.09
C GLU A 85 7.00 8.78 3.19
N ILE A 86 5.67 8.60 3.27
CA ILE A 86 5.06 7.27 3.30
C ILE A 86 5.36 6.51 1.99
N VAL A 87 5.20 7.18 0.85
CA VAL A 87 5.53 6.59 -0.47
C VAL A 87 7.00 6.19 -0.53
N GLN A 88 7.92 7.02 -0.05
CA GLN A 88 9.34 6.68 0.01
C GLN A 88 9.60 5.45 0.89
N ARG A 89 8.90 5.31 2.02
CA ARG A 89 9.02 4.13 2.88
C ARG A 89 8.49 2.86 2.22
N ILE A 90 7.35 2.94 1.53
CA ILE A 90 6.82 1.80 0.76
C ILE A 90 7.80 1.38 -0.33
N VAL A 91 8.37 2.35 -1.05
CA VAL A 91 9.27 2.09 -2.17
C VAL A 91 10.63 1.58 -1.70
N ASN A 92 11.24 2.19 -0.68
CA ASN A 92 12.64 1.95 -0.31
C ASN A 92 12.82 1.22 1.03
N GLY A 93 11.87 1.35 1.96
CA GLY A 93 11.97 0.77 3.31
C GLY A 93 11.46 -0.66 3.42
N GLU A 94 11.70 -1.29 4.56
CA GLU A 94 11.14 -2.60 4.92
C GLU A 94 9.89 -2.40 5.80
N PRO A 95 8.90 -3.31 5.70
CA PRO A 95 7.76 -3.29 6.60
C PRO A 95 8.20 -3.58 8.03
N SER A 96 7.60 -2.89 8.99
CA SER A 96 7.80 -3.16 10.42
C SER A 96 7.44 -4.60 10.76
N GLU A 97 8.17 -5.22 11.68
CA GLU A 97 7.86 -6.59 12.10
C GLU A 97 6.58 -6.64 12.95
N LEU A 98 5.86 -7.75 12.87
CA LEU A 98 4.76 -8.00 13.80
C LEU A 98 5.31 -8.34 15.20
N PRO A 99 4.56 -8.03 16.26
CA PRO A 99 4.91 -8.43 17.63
C PRO A 99 5.30 -9.90 17.77
N SER A 100 6.22 -10.17 18.71
CA SER A 100 6.82 -11.50 18.88
C SER A 100 5.83 -12.62 19.18
N HIS A 101 4.67 -12.30 19.79
CA HIS A 101 3.62 -13.25 20.15
C HIS A 101 2.89 -13.88 18.94
N TYR A 102 3.02 -13.31 17.74
CA TYR A 102 2.46 -13.90 16.53
C TYR A 102 3.33 -15.07 16.01
N PRO A 103 2.74 -16.13 15.45
CA PRO A 103 3.48 -17.26 14.90
C PRO A 103 4.42 -16.87 13.75
N ASP A 104 5.58 -17.52 13.66
CA ASP A 104 6.57 -17.26 12.61
C ASP A 104 6.04 -17.55 11.20
N SER A 105 5.12 -18.51 11.06
CA SER A 105 4.45 -18.79 9.78
C SER A 105 3.65 -17.60 9.29
N LEU A 106 2.96 -16.89 10.19
CA LEU A 106 2.18 -15.70 9.88
C LEU A 106 3.08 -14.52 9.52
N LYS A 107 4.15 -14.30 10.30
CA LYS A 107 5.17 -13.27 10.00
C LYS A 107 5.80 -13.50 8.62
N LYS A 108 6.18 -14.74 8.32
CA LYS A 108 6.74 -15.13 7.01
C LYS A 108 5.74 -14.94 5.87
N LEU A 109 4.48 -15.31 6.08
CA LEU A 109 3.41 -15.12 5.09
C LEU A 109 3.25 -13.64 4.74
N ILE A 110 3.07 -12.77 5.73
CA ILE A 110 2.89 -11.33 5.50
C ILE A 110 4.13 -10.72 4.85
N LYS A 111 5.33 -11.11 5.30
CA LYS A 111 6.58 -10.68 4.66
C LYS A 111 6.67 -11.10 3.19
N ALA A 112 6.19 -12.30 2.85
CA ALA A 112 6.14 -12.76 1.46
C ALA A 112 5.10 -12.00 0.63
N MET A 113 3.97 -11.60 1.22
CA MET A 113 2.96 -10.78 0.55
C MET A 113 3.45 -9.35 0.29
N LEU A 114 4.32 -8.83 1.16
CA LEU A 114 4.94 -7.51 1.05
C LEU A 114 6.33 -7.54 0.39
N SER A 115 6.62 -8.57 -0.41
CA SER A 115 7.86 -8.65 -1.17
C SER A 115 7.83 -7.70 -2.37
N LYS A 116 8.88 -6.91 -2.55
CA LYS A 116 9.03 -6.03 -3.71
C LYS A 116 9.48 -6.86 -4.91
N LEU A 117 8.78 -6.75 -6.04
CA LEU A 117 8.99 -7.57 -7.25
C LEU A 117 10.35 -7.34 -7.97
N PHE A 118 11.26 -6.54 -7.41
CA PHE A 118 12.50 -6.10 -8.05
C PHE A 118 13.80 -6.40 -7.29
N ASN A 119 13.81 -7.34 -6.34
CA ASN A 119 15.04 -7.84 -5.70
C ASN A 119 15.40 -9.24 -6.19
#